data_AF-A0A2T2U4Q9-F1
#
_entry.id   AF-A0A2T2U4Q9-F1
#
_cell.length_a   1.000
_cell.length_b   1.000
_cell.length_c   1.000
_cell.angle_alpha   90.00
_cell.angle_beta   90.00
_cell.angle_gamma   90.00
#
_symmetry.space_group_name_H-M   'P 1'
#
loop_
_entity.id
_entity.type
_entity.pdbx_description
1 polymer ?
#
loop_
_entity_poly.entity_id
_entity_poly.type
_entity_poly.pdbx_seq_one_letter_code
_entity_poly.pdbx_strand_id
1 'polypeptide(L)'
;MAKKDLSYEQLRTAFEHQNFEPLYFLYGEETFLIDELQALLIEEALAPGERDFNLDKVYGAETDAQSVLNLCTGLPAMAERRVVIVRDFHELADNRA
;
A
#
# COMPACT_ATOMS: atom_id res chain seq x y z
N MET A 1 5.54 2.20 16.44
CA MET A 1 4.56 3.14 15.84
C MET A 1 3.28 3.03 16.64
N ALA A 2 2.64 4.15 16.98
CA ALA A 2 1.36 4.12 17.68
C ALA A 2 0.26 3.66 16.71
N LYS A 3 -0.60 2.71 17.13
CA LYS A 3 -1.77 2.34 16.35
C LYS A 3 -2.72 3.55 16.33
N LYS A 4 -2.87 4.15 15.16
CA LYS A 4 -3.79 5.27 14.92
C LYS A 4 -4.88 4.79 13.99
N ASP A 5 -6.09 4.65 14.53
CA ASP A 5 -7.26 4.33 13.72
C ASP A 5 -7.69 5.64 13.03
N LEU A 6 -7.41 5.73 11.72
CA LEU A 6 -7.74 6.87 10.87
C LEU A 6 -9.03 6.59 10.13
N SER A 7 -9.91 7.59 10.03
CA SER A 7 -11.08 7.51 9.16
C SER A 7 -10.68 7.62 7.69
N TYR A 8 -11.57 7.19 6.80
CA TYR A 8 -11.43 7.38 5.35
C TYR A 8 -11.10 8.84 4.99
N GLU A 9 -11.87 9.80 5.53
CA GLU A 9 -11.67 11.23 5.26
C GLU A 9 -10.28 11.71 5.68
N GLN A 10 -9.77 11.23 6.82
CA GLN A 10 -8.44 11.60 7.29
C GLN A 10 -7.34 11.03 6.39
N LEU A 11 -7.49 9.79 5.91
CA LEU A 11 -6.55 9.18 4.97
C LEU A 11 -6.60 9.89 3.61
N ARG A 12 -7.81 10.17 3.11
CA ARG A 12 -8.02 10.90 1.85
C ARG A 12 -7.32 12.25 1.88
N THR A 13 -7.60 13.07 2.88
CA THR A 13 -6.94 14.37 3.07
C THR A 13 -5.43 14.23 3.22
N ALA A 14 -4.93 13.23 3.96
CA ALA A 14 -3.50 13.01 4.10
C ALA A 14 -2.84 12.70 2.75
N PHE A 15 -3.44 11.85 1.93
CA PHE A 15 -2.91 11.47 0.62
C PHE A 15 -2.94 12.64 -0.37
N GLU A 16 -4.03 13.42 -0.41
CA GLU A 16 -4.12 14.66 -1.21
C GLU A 16 -3.06 15.71 -0.84
N HIS A 17 -2.57 15.69 0.39
CA HIS A 17 -1.48 16.55 0.86
C HIS A 17 -0.10 15.87 0.83
N GLN A 18 0.01 14.71 0.17
CA GLN A 18 1.23 13.90 0.07
C GLN A 18 1.86 13.56 1.44
N ASN A 19 1.04 13.53 2.49
CA ASN A 19 1.45 13.20 3.84
C ASN A 19 1.30 11.69 4.06
N PHE A 20 2.34 10.94 3.73
CA PHE A 20 2.34 9.48 3.80
C PHE A 20 3.09 8.94 5.01
N GLU A 21 2.42 8.08 5.76
CA GLU A 21 3.02 7.09 6.66
C GLU A 21 3.57 5.88 5.87
N PRO A 22 4.57 5.16 6.41
CA PRO A 22 5.23 4.07 5.70
C PRO A 22 4.43 2.76 5.63
N LEU A 23 3.36 2.62 6.40
CA LEU A 23 2.55 1.40 6.45
C LEU A 23 1.08 1.72 6.72
N TYR A 24 0.20 1.14 5.91
CA TYR A 24 -1.25 1.21 6.09
C TYR A 24 -1.84 -0.19 6.14
N PHE A 25 -2.82 -0.35 7.01
CA PHE A 25 -3.68 -1.53 7.04
C PHE A 25 -5.10 -1.10 6.70
N LEU A 26 -5.48 -1.25 5.43
CA LEU A 26 -6.81 -0.88 4.94
C LEU A 26 -7.72 -2.09 5.04
N TYR A 27 -8.78 -1.99 5.84
CA TYR A 27 -9.76 -3.05 6.06
C TYR A 27 -11.16 -2.45 6.26
N GLY A 28 -12.19 -3.23 5.95
CA GLY A 28 -13.59 -2.79 6.07
C GLY A 28 -14.50 -3.59 5.15
N GLU A 29 -15.81 -3.46 5.36
CA GLU A 29 -16.82 -4.12 4.52
C GLU A 29 -17.00 -3.40 3.16
N GLU A 30 -16.71 -2.09 3.14
CA GLU A 30 -16.85 -1.25 1.95
C GLU A 30 -15.56 -1.27 1.10
N THR A 31 -15.41 -2.31 0.28
CA THR A 31 -14.23 -2.49 -0.60
C THR A 31 -14.04 -1.35 -1.60
N PHE A 32 -15.13 -0.72 -2.04
CA PHE A 32 -15.08 0.43 -2.94
C PHE A 32 -14.24 1.61 -2.38
N LEU A 33 -14.38 1.92 -1.08
CA LEU A 33 -13.62 2.99 -0.44
C LEU A 33 -12.13 2.65 -0.32
N ILE A 34 -11.82 1.36 -0.10
CA ILE A 34 -10.44 0.87 -0.06
C ILE A 34 -9.80 0.99 -1.45
N ASP A 35 -10.52 0.63 -2.50
CA ASP A 35 -10.07 0.75 -3.88
C ASP A 35 -9.81 2.20 -4.28
N GLU A 36 -10.70 3.11 -3.86
CA GLU A 36 -10.55 4.55 -4.08
C GLU A 36 -9.33 5.12 -3.35
N LEU A 37 -9.16 4.83 -2.05
CA LEU A 37 -7.98 5.26 -1.30
C LEU A 37 -6.69 4.71 -1.89
N GLN A 38 -6.69 3.46 -2.35
CA GLN A 38 -5.52 2.88 -3.01
C GLN A 38 -5.19 3.61 -4.32
N ALA A 39 -6.20 3.90 -5.14
CA ALA A 39 -5.99 4.62 -6.40
C ALA A 39 -5.42 6.02 -6.14
N LEU A 40 -6.01 6.75 -5.18
CA LEU A 40 -5.54 8.07 -4.74
C LEU A 40 -4.10 8.01 -4.21
N LEU A 41 -3.79 7.03 -3.35
CA LEU A 41 -2.43 6.84 -2.83
C LEU A 41 -1.44 6.66 -3.97
N ILE A 42 -1.72 5.79 -4.94
CA ILE A 42 -0.82 5.56 -6.09
C ILE A 42 -0.65 6.84 -6.91
N GLU A 43 -1.73 7.59 -7.11
CA GLU A 43 -1.72 8.81 -7.90
C GLU A 43 -0.86 9.91 -7.28
N GLU A 44 -1.03 10.14 -5.98
CA GLU A 44 -0.31 11.17 -5.25
C GLU A 44 1.12 10.74 -4.87
N ALA A 45 1.36 9.43 -4.72
CA ALA A 45 2.66 8.88 -4.35
C ALA A 45 3.64 8.76 -5.52
N LEU A 46 3.15 8.47 -6.73
CA LEU A 46 3.96 8.11 -7.89
C LEU A 46 3.44 8.76 -9.18
N ALA A 47 4.33 9.49 -9.86
CA ALA A 47 4.04 9.99 -11.19
C ALA A 47 3.81 8.82 -12.17
N PRO A 48 2.99 8.99 -13.23
CA PRO A 48 2.63 7.88 -14.13
C PRO A 48 3.82 7.07 -14.67
N GLY A 49 4.93 7.73 -15.02
CA GLY A 49 6.14 7.06 -15.53
C GLY A 49 7.01 6.37 -14.46
N GLU A 50 6.78 6.64 -13.17
CA GLU A 50 7.51 6.01 -12.06
C GLU A 50 6.88 4.67 -11.66
N ARG A 51 5.60 4.48 -11.96
CA ARG A 51 4.80 3.33 -11.50
C ARG A 51 5.36 2.00 -11.98
N ASP A 52 5.86 1.94 -13.22
CA ASP A 52 6.38 0.69 -13.80
C ASP A 52 7.53 0.07 -12.99
N PHE A 53 8.28 0.88 -12.24
CA PHE A 53 9.44 0.43 -11.46
C PHE A 53 9.23 0.52 -9.94
N ASN A 54 8.34 1.40 -9.50
CA ASN A 54 8.16 1.74 -8.09
C ASN A 54 6.83 1.27 -7.50
N LEU A 55 5.98 0.59 -8.27
CA LEU A 55 4.71 0.05 -7.81
C LEU A 55 4.67 -1.48 -7.97
N ASP A 56 4.57 -2.20 -6.85
CA ASP A 56 4.20 -3.62 -6.87
C ASP A 56 2.78 -3.79 -6.36
N LYS A 57 2.01 -4.61 -7.07
CA LYS A 57 0.71 -5.12 -6.61
C LYS A 57 0.79 -6.63 -6.60
N VAL A 58 0.66 -7.21 -5.40
CA VAL A 58 0.72 -8.67 -5.19
C VAL A 58 -0.55 -9.12 -4.47
N TYR A 59 -0.93 -10.38 -4.68
CA TYR A 59 -2.06 -11.01 -4.01
C TYR A 59 -1.55 -11.98 -2.94
N GLY A 60 -2.20 -11.98 -1.77
CA GLY A 60 -1.82 -12.79 -0.62
C GLY A 60 -1.71 -14.28 -0.96
N ALA A 61 -2.67 -14.83 -1.71
CA ALA A 61 -2.68 -16.23 -2.15
C ALA A 61 -1.45 -16.64 -3.00
N GLU A 62 -0.74 -15.68 -3.61
CA GLU A 62 0.36 -15.92 -4.53
C GLU A 62 1.72 -15.53 -3.94
N THR A 63 1.78 -15.11 -2.67
CA THR A 63 3.01 -14.61 -2.06
C THR A 63 3.14 -14.99 -0.58
N ASP A 64 4.32 -14.71 -0.01
CA ASP A 64 4.62 -14.90 1.41
C ASP A 64 5.19 -13.61 2.01
N ALA A 65 5.20 -13.50 3.34
CA ALA A 65 5.62 -12.30 4.02
C ALA A 65 7.07 -11.93 3.68
N GLN A 66 7.96 -12.92 3.53
CA GLN A 66 9.36 -12.68 3.19
C GLN A 66 9.52 -12.05 1.81
N SER A 67 8.75 -12.49 0.82
CA SER A 67 8.73 -11.95 -0.54
C SER A 67 8.24 -10.50 -0.56
N VAL A 68 7.17 -10.20 0.18
CA VAL A 68 6.66 -8.82 0.36
C VAL A 68 7.72 -7.94 1.01
N LEU A 69 8.37 -8.40 2.08
CA LEU A 69 9.43 -7.64 2.75
C LEU A 69 10.60 -7.35 1.79
N ASN A 70 10.99 -8.32 0.96
CA ASN A 70 12.03 -8.12 -0.04
C ASN A 70 11.65 -7.00 -1.04
N LEU A 71 10.40 -6.95 -1.50
CA LEU A 71 9.91 -5.85 -2.35
C LEU A 71 10.03 -4.50 -1.63
N CYS A 72 9.64 -4.41 -0.36
CA CYS A 72 9.73 -3.19 0.44
C CYS A 72 11.18 -2.73 0.68
N THR A 73 12.16 -3.63 0.68
CA THR A 73 13.59 -3.27 0.82
C THR A 73 14.22 -2.74 -0.46
N GLY A 74 13.54 -2.89 -1.61
CA GLY A 74 14.00 -2.37 -2.89
C GLY A 74 14.08 -0.84 -2.88
N LEU A 75 15.23 -0.29 -3.25
CA LEU A 75 15.39 1.16 -3.38
C LEU A 75 14.50 1.69 -4.52
N PRO A 76 13.82 2.84 -4.33
CA PRO A 76 13.08 3.49 -5.41
C PRO A 76 13.98 3.82 -6.61
N ALA A 77 13.50 3.54 -7.81
CA ALA A 77 14.16 3.86 -9.06
C ALA A 77 13.71 5.23 -9.55
N MET A 78 14.60 6.23 -9.44
CA MET A 78 14.37 7.61 -9.91
C MET A 78 13.06 8.24 -9.38
N ALA A 79 12.61 7.82 -8.19
CA ALA A 79 11.40 8.31 -7.53
C ALA A 79 11.70 8.54 -6.03
N GLU A 80 10.85 9.30 -5.35
CA GLU A 80 11.00 9.55 -3.91
C GLU A 80 10.66 8.34 -3.04
N ARG A 81 9.77 7.46 -3.54
CA ARG A 81 9.21 6.34 -2.76
C ARG A 81 8.88 5.15 -3.64
N ARG A 82 8.75 3.99 -3.01
CA ARG A 82 8.23 2.74 -3.57
C ARG A 82 6.90 2.44 -2.88
N VAL A 83 5.93 1.97 -3.65
CA VAL A 83 4.61 1.57 -3.16
C VAL A 83 4.46 0.07 -3.38
N VAL A 84 4.25 -0.68 -2.30
CA VAL A 84 3.96 -2.12 -2.34
C VAL A 84 2.56 -2.32 -1.79
N ILE A 85 1.69 -2.94 -2.58
CA ILE A 85 0.31 -3.24 -2.22
C ILE A 85 0.13 -4.74 -2.15
N VAL A 86 -0.31 -5.23 -1.00
CA VAL A 86 -0.70 -6.62 -0.79
C VAL A 86 -2.21 -6.69 -0.70
N ARG A 87 -2.85 -7.23 -1.73
CA ARG A 87 -4.29 -7.53 -1.73
C ARG A 87 -4.54 -8.86 -1.04
N ASP A 88 -5.68 -8.96 -0.35
CA ASP A 88 -6.10 -10.16 0.38
C ASP A 88 -4.99 -10.71 1.29
N PHE A 89 -4.35 -9.82 2.06
CA PHE A 89 -3.20 -10.14 2.92
C PHE A 89 -3.44 -11.33 3.86
N HIS A 90 -4.70 -11.60 4.20
CA HIS A 90 -5.09 -12.69 5.08
C HIS A 90 -4.79 -14.07 4.46
N GLU A 91 -4.65 -14.15 3.13
CA GLU A 91 -4.35 -15.37 2.37
C GLU A 91 -2.84 -15.62 2.18
N LEU A 92 -1.96 -14.77 2.73
CA LEU A 92 -0.51 -15.01 2.71
C LEU A 92 -0.16 -16.41 3.22
N ALA A 93 0.72 -17.12 2.51
CA ALA A 93 1.02 -18.53 2.77
C ALA A 93 1.52 -18.82 4.20
N ASP A 94 2.18 -17.84 4.81
CA ASP A 94 2.76 -17.87 6.15
C ASP A 94 1.99 -17.03 7.19
N ASN A 95 0.85 -16.44 6.82
CA ASN A 95 -0.04 -15.73 7.73
C ASN A 95 -0.89 -16.72 8.55
N ARG A 96 -0.25 -17.40 9.51
CA ARG A 96 -0.89 -18.32 10.43
C ARG A 96 -1.23 -17.63 11.76
N ALA A 97 -2.45 -17.85 12.24
CA ALA A 97 -2.93 -17.43 13.55
C ALA A 97 -2.22 -18.15 14.71
#